data_AF-A0A6H1UFR5-F1
#
_entry.id   AF-A0A6H1UFR5-F1
#
_cell.length_a   1.000
_cell.length_b   1.000
_cell.length_c   1.000
_cell.angle_alpha   90.00
_cell.angle_beta   90.00
_cell.angle_gamma   90.00
#
_symmetry.space_group_name_H-M   'P 1'
#
loop_
_entity.id
_entity.type
_entity.pdbx_description
1 polymer ?
#
loop_
_entity_poly.entity_id
_entity_poly.type
_entity_poly.pdbx_seq_one_letter_code
_entity_poly.pdbx_strand_id
1 'polypeptide(L)'
;MKSLTALLLGLVLSTSAYAQQNQQPHHEMAYESGCESCHDQGMDRFPSDQACLQCHDVDDLAEQTAREGEDAKQNPHDSMHYGKEAPCQDCHGEHSPKKALCQECHNFNYPKFND
;
A
#
# COMPACT_ATOMS: atom_id res chain seq x y z
N MET A 1 -21.81 58.31 22.02
CA MET A 1 -22.36 57.21 22.84
C MET A 1 -23.23 56.37 21.90
N LYS A 2 -23.00 55.11 21.58
CA LYS A 2 -22.05 54.11 22.05
C LYS A 2 -21.65 53.30 20.81
N SER A 3 -20.38 53.37 20.46
CA SER A 3 -19.71 52.40 19.60
C SER A 3 -19.82 51.05 20.31
N LEU A 4 -20.68 50.15 19.85
CA LEU A 4 -20.74 48.77 20.35
C LEU A 4 -21.50 47.88 19.35
N THR A 5 -20.92 47.65 18.19
CA THR A 5 -21.36 46.56 17.30
C THR A 5 -20.18 45.64 17.07
N ALA A 6 -20.19 44.54 17.84
CA ALA A 6 -19.69 43.20 17.54
C ALA A 6 -18.32 43.13 16.83
N LEU A 7 -17.20 42.94 17.52
CA LEU A 7 -16.78 41.68 18.16
C LEU A 7 -17.48 40.45 17.57
N LEU A 8 -16.87 39.83 16.55
CA LEU A 8 -16.86 38.40 16.22
C LEU A 8 -16.26 38.22 14.80
N LEU A 9 -15.03 38.68 14.58
CA LEU A 9 -14.25 38.21 13.42
C LEU A 9 -13.69 36.85 13.81
N GLY A 10 -14.56 35.84 13.66
CA GLY A 10 -14.30 34.45 13.99
C GLY A 10 -13.07 33.94 13.25
N LEU A 11 -12.10 33.54 14.05
CA LEU A 11 -10.88 32.84 13.67
C LEU A 11 -11.25 31.49 13.03
N VAL A 12 -11.55 31.47 11.73
CA VAL A 12 -11.63 30.21 10.97
C VAL A 12 -10.23 29.90 10.45
N LEU A 13 -9.35 29.51 11.36
CA LEU A 13 -8.17 28.72 10.99
C LEU A 13 -8.71 27.33 10.68
N SER A 14 -9.13 27.13 9.44
CA SER A 14 -9.32 25.80 8.87
C SER A 14 -7.98 25.09 8.92
N THR A 15 -7.69 24.39 10.01
CA THR A 15 -6.74 23.30 9.96
C THR A 15 -7.36 22.29 9.02
N SER A 16 -7.03 22.37 7.72
CA SER A 16 -6.98 21.19 6.89
C SER A 16 -5.98 20.27 7.56
N ALA A 17 -6.49 19.45 8.49
CA ALA A 17 -5.81 18.27 8.95
C ALA A 17 -5.70 17.40 7.70
N TYR A 18 -4.63 17.61 6.94
CA TYR A 18 -4.17 16.59 6.03
C TYR A 18 -3.93 15.38 6.92
N ALA A 19 -4.79 14.36 6.80
CA ALA A 19 -4.45 13.06 7.29
C ALA A 19 -3.12 12.73 6.62
N GLN A 20 -2.02 12.81 7.36
CA GLN A 20 -0.74 12.27 6.90
C GLN A 20 -0.94 10.77 6.92
N GLN A 21 -1.56 10.26 5.84
CA GLN A 21 -1.68 8.83 5.62
C GLN A 21 -0.24 8.34 5.53
N ASN A 22 0.10 7.32 6.32
CA ASN A 22 1.34 6.57 6.10
C ASN A 22 1.23 6.08 4.65
N GLN A 23 2.01 6.68 3.76
CA GLN A 23 1.97 6.43 2.34
C GLN A 23 3.36 5.96 1.95
N GLN A 24 3.42 4.90 1.17
CA GLN A 24 4.64 4.39 0.61
C GLN A 24 5.10 5.34 -0.49
N PRO A 25 6.39 5.73 -0.48
CA PRO A 25 6.92 6.69 -1.44
C PRO A 25 6.89 6.15 -2.88
N HIS A 26 7.01 4.83 -3.09
CA HIS A 26 6.99 4.20 -4.41
C HIS A 26 5.60 4.20 -5.09
N HIS A 27 4.55 4.63 -4.39
CA HIS A 27 3.21 4.81 -4.95
C HIS A 27 2.78 6.28 -5.06
N GLU A 28 3.72 7.24 -4.99
CA GLU A 28 3.42 8.69 -5.08
C GLU A 28 2.54 9.05 -6.29
N MET A 29 2.82 8.46 -7.45
CA MET A 29 2.06 8.64 -8.69
C MET A 29 0.58 8.20 -8.59
N ALA A 30 0.27 7.22 -7.73
CA ALA A 30 -1.09 6.77 -7.53
C ALA A 30 -1.91 7.78 -6.70
N TYR A 31 -1.27 8.53 -5.81
CA TYR A 31 -1.95 9.55 -5.00
C TYR A 31 -2.34 10.77 -5.82
N GLU A 32 -1.53 11.14 -6.83
CA GLU A 32 -1.88 12.20 -7.79
C GLU A 32 -3.16 11.86 -8.57
N SER A 33 -3.38 10.58 -8.82
CA SER A 33 -4.57 10.05 -9.50
C SER A 33 -5.80 9.92 -8.59
N GLY A 34 -5.65 10.16 -7.27
CA GLY A 34 -6.72 10.11 -6.29
C GLY A 34 -6.77 8.80 -5.47
N CYS A 35 -7.56 8.80 -4.40
CA CYS A 35 -7.71 7.64 -3.51
C CYS A 35 -8.39 6.46 -4.21
N GLU A 36 -9.23 6.73 -5.21
CA GLU A 36 -9.90 5.70 -6.02
C GLU A 36 -8.95 4.84 -6.85
N SER A 37 -7.70 5.26 -7.03
CA SER A 37 -6.66 4.47 -7.72
C SER A 37 -6.48 3.09 -7.08
N CYS A 38 -6.68 3.01 -5.75
CA CYS A 38 -6.60 1.76 -5.01
C CYS A 38 -7.94 1.37 -4.36
N HIS A 39 -8.72 2.33 -3.85
CA HIS A 39 -9.94 2.05 -3.06
C HIS A 39 -11.17 1.68 -3.90
N ASP A 40 -11.07 0.57 -4.63
CA ASP A 40 -12.13 0.03 -5.51
C ASP A 40 -13.30 -0.63 -4.76
N GLN A 41 -13.10 -0.99 -3.48
CA GLN A 41 -14.11 -1.61 -2.61
C GLN A 41 -14.63 -0.68 -1.50
N GLY A 42 -14.28 0.60 -1.57
CA GLY A 42 -14.54 1.61 -0.54
C GLY A 42 -13.35 1.83 0.39
N MET A 43 -13.49 2.83 1.27
CA MET A 43 -12.38 3.31 2.13
C MET A 43 -12.17 2.47 3.40
N ASP A 44 -13.14 1.64 3.77
CA ASP A 44 -13.14 0.82 5.00
C ASP A 44 -12.73 -0.63 4.75
N ARG A 45 -12.34 -0.97 3.52
CA ARG A 45 -11.92 -2.31 3.10
C ARG A 45 -10.55 -2.25 2.44
N PHE A 46 -9.88 -3.40 2.43
CA PHE A 46 -8.70 -3.57 1.58
C PHE A 46 -9.09 -3.43 0.11
N PRO A 47 -8.18 -2.90 -0.73
CA PRO A 47 -8.36 -2.92 -2.17
C PRO A 47 -8.44 -4.37 -2.66
N SER A 48 -9.06 -4.61 -3.82
CA SER A 48 -8.94 -5.91 -4.47
C SER A 48 -7.57 -6.05 -5.11
N ASP A 49 -7.14 -7.28 -5.42
CA ASP A 49 -5.89 -7.51 -6.17
C ASP A 49 -5.94 -6.82 -7.54
N GLN A 50 -7.14 -6.60 -8.12
CA GLN A 50 -7.29 -5.88 -9.39
C GLN A 50 -6.80 -4.42 -9.32
N ALA A 51 -6.84 -3.78 -8.15
CA ALA A 51 -6.26 -2.45 -7.95
C ALA A 51 -4.75 -2.45 -8.21
N CYS A 52 -4.05 -3.49 -7.75
CA CYS A 52 -2.63 -3.68 -7.97
C CYS A 52 -2.33 -4.09 -9.42
N LEU A 53 -3.10 -5.07 -9.93
CA LEU A 53 -2.89 -5.69 -11.24
C LEU A 53 -3.18 -4.76 -12.44
N GLN A 54 -3.81 -3.61 -12.21
CA GLN A 54 -3.95 -2.58 -13.24
C GLN A 54 -2.61 -1.95 -13.64
N CYS A 55 -1.62 -1.98 -12.75
CA CYS A 55 -0.30 -1.38 -12.96
C CYS A 55 0.85 -2.39 -12.88
N HIS A 56 0.66 -3.50 -12.17
CA HIS A 56 1.68 -4.52 -11.94
C HIS A 56 1.24 -5.86 -12.52
N ASP A 57 1.96 -6.35 -13.53
CA ASP A 57 1.71 -7.68 -14.07
C ASP A 57 2.32 -8.76 -13.16
N VAL A 58 1.53 -9.77 -12.78
CA VAL A 58 1.98 -10.80 -11.83
C VAL A 58 3.03 -11.74 -12.42
N ASP A 59 3.01 -11.97 -13.74
CA ASP A 59 4.02 -12.78 -14.40
C ASP A 59 5.35 -12.04 -14.44
N ASP A 60 5.34 -10.74 -14.72
CA ASP A 60 6.52 -9.88 -14.67
C ASP A 60 7.09 -9.80 -13.24
N LEU A 61 6.24 -9.70 -12.21
CA LEU A 61 6.68 -9.71 -10.81
C LEU A 61 7.32 -11.05 -10.44
N ALA A 62 6.71 -12.17 -10.84
CA ALA A 62 7.25 -13.50 -10.61
C ALA A 62 8.61 -13.69 -11.29
N GLU A 63 8.77 -13.20 -12.52
CA GLU A 63 10.05 -13.25 -13.24
C GLU A 63 11.13 -12.39 -12.54
N GLN A 64 10.79 -11.14 -12.20
CA GLN A 64 11.74 -10.21 -11.56
C GLN A 64 12.18 -10.64 -10.17
N THR A 65 11.35 -11.43 -9.48
CA THR A 65 11.63 -11.95 -8.14
C THR A 65 12.01 -13.43 -8.13
N ALA A 66 12.26 -14.00 -9.30
CA ALA A 66 12.84 -15.33 -9.42
C ALA A 66 14.16 -15.41 -8.65
N ARG A 67 14.37 -16.57 -8.03
CA ARG A 67 15.55 -16.84 -7.21
C ARG A 67 16.29 -18.04 -7.78
N GLU A 68 17.58 -18.13 -7.47
CA GLU A 68 18.45 -19.17 -7.99
C GLU A 68 19.07 -19.99 -6.85
N GLY A 69 19.73 -21.10 -7.22
CA GLY A 69 20.45 -21.96 -6.29
C GLY A 69 19.53 -22.59 -5.24
N GLU A 70 19.99 -22.55 -3.99
CA GLU A 70 19.26 -23.09 -2.83
C GLU A 70 17.97 -22.33 -2.49
N ASP A 71 17.82 -21.10 -3.01
CA ASP A 71 16.63 -20.28 -2.82
C ASP A 71 15.62 -20.38 -3.98
N ALA A 72 15.86 -21.21 -4.99
CA ALA A 72 15.04 -21.26 -6.21
C ALA A 72 13.54 -21.55 -5.97
N LYS A 73 13.19 -22.11 -4.81
CA LYS A 73 11.81 -22.41 -4.39
C LYS A 73 11.18 -21.31 -3.51
N GLN A 74 11.89 -20.20 -3.30
CA GLN A 74 11.50 -19.12 -2.37
C GLN A 74 11.02 -17.87 -3.11
N ASN A 75 10.55 -17.98 -4.35
CA ASN A 75 9.97 -16.85 -5.08
C ASN A 75 8.70 -16.36 -4.35
N PRO A 76 8.65 -15.11 -3.87
CA PRO A 76 7.50 -14.60 -3.12
C PRO A 76 6.26 -14.38 -3.99
N HIS A 77 6.43 -14.22 -5.30
CA HIS A 77 5.34 -14.00 -6.27
C HIS A 77 5.03 -15.23 -7.13
N ASP A 78 5.73 -16.35 -6.91
CA ASP A 78 5.39 -17.67 -7.46
C ASP A 78 5.74 -18.76 -6.44
N SER A 79 4.93 -18.81 -5.38
CA SER A 79 5.22 -19.64 -4.21
C SER A 79 4.75 -21.08 -4.37
N MET A 80 5.39 -22.01 -3.66
CA MET A 80 5.00 -23.43 -3.70
C MET A 80 3.59 -23.71 -3.14
N HIS A 81 3.04 -22.83 -2.32
CA HIS A 81 1.73 -23.01 -1.68
C HIS A 81 0.61 -22.32 -2.45
N TYR A 82 0.87 -21.13 -2.97
CA TYR A 82 -0.15 -20.24 -3.54
C TYR A 82 0.10 -19.93 -5.01
N GLY A 83 1.19 -20.43 -5.61
CA GLY A 83 1.63 -20.01 -6.94
C GLY A 83 1.71 -18.49 -7.00
N LYS A 84 1.04 -17.93 -8.00
CA LYS A 84 0.90 -16.49 -8.27
C LYS A 84 -0.40 -15.88 -7.74
N GLU A 85 -1.15 -16.63 -6.93
CA GLU A 85 -2.52 -16.27 -6.52
C GLU A 85 -2.62 -15.79 -5.05
N ALA A 86 -1.48 -15.58 -4.37
CA ALA A 86 -1.49 -15.00 -3.03
C ALA A 86 -2.00 -13.55 -3.07
N PRO A 87 -2.98 -13.16 -2.22
CA PRO A 87 -3.50 -11.80 -2.22
C PRO A 87 -2.42 -10.75 -1.93
N CYS A 88 -2.40 -9.66 -2.69
CA CYS A 88 -1.30 -8.69 -2.65
C CYS A 88 -1.16 -8.05 -1.25
N GLN A 89 -2.30 -7.67 -0.68
CA GLN A 89 -2.44 -7.04 0.64
C GLN A 89 -2.07 -7.93 1.83
N ASP A 90 -1.94 -9.24 1.64
CA ASP A 90 -1.54 -10.13 2.73
C ASP A 90 -0.08 -9.88 3.11
N CYS A 91 0.76 -9.57 2.11
CA CYS A 91 2.16 -9.19 2.31
C CYS A 91 2.39 -7.67 2.24
N HIS A 92 1.76 -6.96 1.30
CA HIS A 92 2.06 -5.56 1.01
C HIS A 92 1.10 -4.62 1.74
N GLY A 93 1.64 -3.63 2.45
CA GLY A 93 0.88 -2.70 3.27
C GLY A 93 1.18 -1.25 2.94
N GLU A 94 0.16 -0.55 2.45
CA GLU A 94 0.26 0.86 2.07
C GLU A 94 0.26 1.75 3.32
N HIS A 95 -0.84 1.68 4.09
CA HIS A 95 -1.04 2.52 5.28
C HIS A 95 -0.47 1.96 6.59
N SER A 96 0.17 0.80 6.53
CA SER A 96 0.77 0.13 7.68
C SER A 96 1.84 -0.86 7.21
N PRO A 97 3.02 -0.93 7.84
CA PRO A 97 4.05 -1.88 7.45
C PRO A 97 3.60 -3.31 7.70
N LYS A 98 3.93 -4.19 6.75
CA LYS A 98 3.69 -5.64 6.81
C LYS A 98 5.01 -6.41 6.62
N LYS A 99 4.93 -7.73 6.63
CA LYS A 99 6.04 -8.65 6.34
C LYS A 99 5.57 -9.67 5.30
N ALA A 100 6.51 -10.34 4.65
CA ALA A 100 6.19 -11.42 3.73
C ALA A 100 5.43 -12.54 4.47
N LEU A 101 4.29 -12.98 3.93
CA LEU A 101 3.48 -14.07 4.48
C LEU A 101 4.32 -15.33 4.75
N CYS A 102 5.29 -15.63 3.89
CA CYS A 102 6.18 -16.77 4.03
C CYS A 102 6.97 -16.74 5.35
N GLN A 103 7.27 -15.56 5.88
CA GLN A 103 8.04 -15.39 7.11
C GLN A 103 7.29 -15.73 8.38
N GLU A 104 6.00 -16.05 8.30
CA GLU A 104 5.24 -16.60 9.43
C GLU A 104 5.68 -18.04 9.76
N CYS A 105 6.16 -18.78 8.75
CA CYS A 105 6.57 -20.19 8.90
C CYS A 105 8.04 -20.44 8.51
N HIS A 106 8.59 -19.65 7.60
CA HIS A 106 9.94 -19.82 7.06
C HIS A 106 10.86 -18.69 7.48
N ASN A 107 12.15 -18.97 7.59
CA ASN A 107 13.17 -17.94 7.85
C ASN A 107 13.76 -17.39 6.55
N PHE A 108 12.94 -17.24 5.51
CA PHE A 108 13.40 -16.73 4.21
C PHE A 108 13.83 -15.26 4.32
N ASN A 109 14.92 -14.93 3.63
CA ASN A 109 15.41 -13.56 3.56
C ASN A 109 14.99 -12.90 2.25
N TYR A 110 14.20 -11.83 2.34
CA TYR A 110 13.77 -11.00 1.21
C TYR A 110 14.38 -9.59 1.35
N PRO A 111 15.61 -9.37 0.86
CA PRO A 111 16.34 -8.13 1.12
C PRO A 111 15.69 -6.89 0.51
N LYS A 112 14.87 -7.08 -0.54
CA LYS A 112 14.17 -6.00 -1.26
C LYS A 112 12.68 -5.91 -0.91
N PHE A 113 12.27 -6.45 0.23
CA PHE A 113 10.83 -6.53 0.56
C PHE A 113 10.17 -5.15 0.76
N ASN A 114 10.94 -4.14 1.20
CA ASN A 114 10.45 -2.78 1.45
C ASN A 114 10.94 -1.77 0.40
N ASP A 115 11.56 -2.24 -0.69
CA ASP A 115 11.98 -1.39 -1.80
C ASP A 115 10.75 -1.08 -2.67
#